data_AF-A0A1G9N0Y8-F1
#
_entry.id   AF-A0A1G9N0Y8-F1
#
_cell.length_a   1.000
_cell.length_b   1.000
_cell.length_c   1.000
_cell.angle_alpha   90.00
_cell.angle_beta   90.00
_cell.angle_gamma   90.00
#
_symmetry.space_group_name_H-M   'P 1'
#
loop_
_entity.id
_entity.type
_entity.pdbx_description
1 polymer ?
#
loop_
_entity_poly.entity_id
_entity_poly.type
_entity_poly.pdbx_seq_one_letter_code
_entity_poly.pdbx_strand_id
1 'polypeptide(L)'
;MAWSVRVVAATLLVGALTGCGVLSEWRFERSAAAMEQVARTLGPDDSGEREVGAFVFQDVYRSEGRVHFVVGDTAGVDPYGYVWSPGGVPVDDDETDAVASSFKHLQGHWYWWSDSY
;
A
#
# COMPACT_ATOMS: atom_id res chain seq x y z
N MET A 1 -11.67 8.66 -48.80
CA MET A 1 -11.11 7.68 -47.86
C MET A 1 -10.19 8.42 -46.88
N ALA A 2 -10.72 8.86 -45.75
CA ALA A 2 -9.96 9.52 -44.68
C ALA A 2 -10.38 8.92 -43.34
N TRP A 3 -10.20 7.60 -43.22
CA TRP A 3 -10.46 6.84 -42.01
C TRP A 3 -9.18 6.10 -41.71
N SER A 4 -8.31 6.66 -40.86
CA SER A 4 -7.18 5.92 -40.23
C SER A 4 -6.37 6.73 -39.22
N VAL A 5 -6.60 8.04 -39.01
CA VAL A 5 -5.69 8.84 -38.17
C VAL A 5 -6.14 8.95 -36.70
N ARG A 6 -7.36 8.53 -36.34
CA ARG A 6 -7.90 8.72 -34.98
C ARG A 6 -7.72 7.57 -34.00
N VAL A 7 -7.17 6.42 -34.40
CA VAL A 7 -7.12 5.23 -33.53
C VAL A 7 -5.81 5.10 -32.72
N VAL A 8 -4.72 5.73 -33.17
CA VAL A 8 -3.39 5.53 -32.53
C VAL A 8 -3.21 6.31 -31.22
N ALA A 9 -3.98 7.37 -30.99
CA ALA A 9 -3.84 8.18 -29.77
C ALA A 9 -4.50 7.55 -28.53
N ALA A 10 -5.40 6.57 -28.69
CA ALA A 10 -6.14 5.97 -27.57
C ALA A 10 -5.37 4.85 -26.85
N THR A 11 -4.39 4.22 -27.50
CA THR A 11 -3.65 3.07 -26.93
C THR A 11 -2.50 3.47 -26.01
N LEU A 12 -1.97 4.70 -26.12
CA LEU A 12 -0.86 5.15 -25.26
C LEU A 12 -1.29 5.62 -23.87
N LEU A 13 -2.57 5.98 -23.67
CA LEU A 13 -3.08 6.41 -22.36
C LEU A 13 -3.51 5.24 -21.46
N VAL A 14 -3.84 4.08 -22.03
CA VAL A 14 -4.21 2.88 -21.25
C VAL A 14 -2.98 2.20 -20.61
N GLY A 15 -1.79 2.37 -21.20
CA GLY A 15 -0.54 1.80 -20.67
C GLY A 15 0.01 2.51 -19.43
N ALA A 16 -0.36 3.77 -19.20
CA ALA A 16 0.15 4.54 -18.05
C ALA A 16 -0.57 4.20 -16.73
N LEU A 17 -1.86 3.85 -16.78
CA LEU A 17 -2.64 3.52 -15.58
C LEU A 17 -2.48 2.05 -15.15
N THR A 18 -2.30 1.13 -16.09
CA THR A 18 -1.98 -0.28 -15.78
C THR A 18 -0.54 -0.46 -15.30
N GLY A 19 0.38 0.41 -15.73
CA GLY A 19 1.78 0.37 -15.28
C GLY A 19 1.95 0.61 -13.78
N CYS A 20 1.09 1.42 -13.15
CA CYS A 20 1.23 1.75 -11.74
C CYS A 20 0.79 0.59 -10.81
N GLY A 21 -0.30 -0.10 -11.16
CA GLY A 21 -0.78 -1.27 -10.41
C GLY A 21 0.16 -2.46 -10.53
N VAL A 22 0.56 -2.81 -11.76
CA VAL A 22 1.45 -3.96 -12.02
C VAL A 22 2.84 -3.77 -11.41
N LEU A 23 3.37 -2.54 -11.44
CA LEU A 23 4.66 -2.25 -10.80
C LEU A 23 4.59 -2.36 -9.27
N SER A 24 3.47 -1.96 -8.66
CA SER A 24 3.27 -2.03 -7.21
C SER A 24 3.11 -3.47 -6.73
N GLU A 25 2.33 -4.28 -7.45
CA GLU A 25 2.16 -5.72 -7.17
C GLU A 25 3.50 -6.46 -7.24
N TRP A 26 4.28 -6.25 -8.30
CA TRP A 26 5.59 -6.90 -8.45
C TRP A 26 6.59 -6.47 -7.35
N ARG A 27 6.61 -5.19 -6.99
CA ARG A 27 7.46 -4.69 -5.89
C ARG A 27 7.07 -5.34 -4.57
N PHE A 28 5.76 -5.47 -4.30
CA PHE A 28 5.23 -6.11 -3.11
C PHE A 28 5.63 -7.59 -3.06
N GLU A 29 5.36 -8.37 -4.11
CA GLU A 29 5.70 -9.80 -4.16
C GLU A 29 7.18 -10.07 -3.86
N ARG A 30 8.08 -9.24 -4.42
CA ARG A 30 9.52 -9.34 -4.21
C ARG A 30 9.96 -8.95 -2.78
N SER A 31 9.18 -8.10 -2.10
CA SER A 31 9.54 -7.52 -0.81
C SER A 31 8.83 -8.18 0.37
N ALA A 32 7.74 -8.91 0.13
CA ALA A 32 6.83 -9.43 1.15
C ALA A 32 7.55 -10.24 2.24
N ALA A 33 8.52 -11.08 1.88
CA ALA A 33 9.27 -11.88 2.85
C ALA A 33 10.14 -11.01 3.79
N ALA A 34 10.82 -10.00 3.24
CA ALA A 34 11.62 -9.07 4.04
C ALA A 34 10.74 -8.17 4.91
N MET A 35 9.64 -7.68 4.35
CA MET A 35 8.63 -6.92 5.09
C MET A 35 8.03 -7.76 6.22
N GLU A 36 7.82 -9.06 6.01
CA GLU A 36 7.25 -9.95 7.03
C GLU A 36 8.24 -10.22 8.16
N GLN A 37 9.53 -10.35 7.85
CA GLN A 37 10.57 -10.44 8.85
C GLN A 37 10.56 -9.19 9.74
N VAL A 38 10.50 -8.00 9.14
CA VAL A 38 10.37 -6.74 9.88
C VAL A 38 9.10 -6.74 10.73
N ALA A 39 7.96 -7.09 10.15
CA ALA A 39 6.67 -7.10 10.86
C ALA A 39 6.67 -8.03 12.08
N ARG A 40 7.40 -9.15 12.02
CA ARG A 40 7.52 -10.10 13.14
C ARG A 40 8.45 -9.61 14.24
N THR A 41 9.50 -8.85 13.92
CA THR A 41 10.52 -8.41 14.89
C THR A 41 10.32 -7.01 15.43
N LEU A 42 9.50 -6.17 14.77
CA LEU A 42 9.25 -4.79 15.18
C LEU A 42 8.71 -4.73 16.62
N GLY A 43 9.30 -3.89 17.46
CA GLY A 43 8.81 -3.62 18.82
C GLY A 43 7.53 -2.79 18.83
N PRO A 44 6.84 -2.70 19.99
CA PRO A 44 5.65 -1.85 20.14
C PRO A 44 5.98 -0.35 20.07
N ASP A 45 7.19 0.06 20.48
CA ASP A 45 7.63 1.46 20.50
C ASP A 45 8.53 1.82 19.29
N ASP A 46 8.74 0.87 18.38
CA ASP A 46 9.55 1.09 17.18
C ASP A 46 8.72 1.76 16.09
N SER A 47 9.19 2.90 15.62
CA SER A 47 8.68 3.59 14.42
C SER A 47 9.80 4.29 13.66
N GLY A 48 9.51 4.72 12.44
CA GLY A 48 10.36 5.55 11.62
C GLY A 48 10.53 5.05 10.18
N GLU A 49 11.14 5.92 9.38
CA GLU A 49 11.48 5.65 7.99
C GLU A 49 12.36 4.41 7.85
N ARG A 50 12.07 3.57 6.84
CA ARG A 50 12.86 2.36 6.58
C ARG A 50 12.79 1.91 5.13
N GLU A 51 13.94 1.53 4.60
CA GLU A 51 14.02 0.76 3.35
C GLU A 51 13.84 -0.74 3.63
N VAL A 52 12.86 -1.37 2.97
CA VAL A 52 12.64 -2.82 3.06
C VAL A 52 12.31 -3.37 1.67
N GLY A 53 13.17 -4.24 1.16
CA GLY A 53 13.01 -4.81 -0.17
C GLY A 53 13.09 -3.74 -1.27
N ALA A 54 12.02 -3.56 -2.03
CA ALA A 54 11.90 -2.60 -3.13
C ALA A 54 11.16 -1.30 -2.73
N PHE A 55 10.97 -1.05 -1.44
CA PHE A 55 10.26 0.10 -0.90
C PHE A 55 11.14 0.91 0.05
N VAL A 56 10.95 2.24 0.00
CA VAL A 56 11.29 3.16 1.08
C VAL A 56 9.97 3.57 1.71
N PHE A 57 9.76 3.19 2.97
CA PHE A 57 8.58 3.53 3.74
C PHE A 57 8.85 4.78 4.56
N GLN A 58 7.92 5.72 4.53
CA GLN A 58 7.99 6.97 5.29
C GLN A 58 7.88 6.69 6.79
N ASP A 59 7.11 5.67 7.15
CA ASP A 59 7.03 5.15 8.51
C ASP A 59 6.72 3.65 8.50
N VAL A 60 7.22 2.94 9.51
CA VAL A 60 6.88 1.55 9.81
C VAL A 60 6.64 1.41 11.30
N TYR A 61 5.40 1.22 11.71
CA TYR A 61 5.02 1.17 13.13
C TYR A 61 4.04 0.03 13.42
N ARG A 62 3.95 -0.34 14.70
CA ARG A 62 2.97 -1.31 15.19
C ARG A 62 1.83 -0.60 15.90
N SER A 63 0.60 -0.92 15.53
CA SER A 63 -0.61 -0.47 16.23
C SER A 63 -1.58 -1.63 16.34
N GLU A 64 -2.15 -1.85 17.53
CA GLU A 64 -3.18 -2.87 17.77
C GLU A 64 -2.88 -4.29 17.24
N GLY A 65 -1.62 -4.72 17.33
CA GLY A 65 -1.18 -6.03 16.82
C GLY A 65 -1.03 -6.12 15.30
N ARG A 66 -1.24 -5.02 14.58
CA ARG A 66 -1.00 -4.82 13.15
C ARG A 66 0.32 -4.06 12.95
N VAL A 67 1.01 -4.30 11.84
CA VAL A 67 2.19 -3.50 11.45
C VAL A 67 1.89 -2.76 10.17
N HIS A 68 1.98 -1.44 10.22
CA HIS A 68 1.74 -0.53 9.11
C HIS A 68 3.06 -0.19 8.44
N PHE A 69 3.07 -0.21 7.11
CA PHE A 69 4.18 0.19 6.26
C PHE A 69 3.69 1.32 5.36
N VAL A 70 3.96 2.57 5.75
CA VAL A 70 3.43 3.78 5.12
C VAL A 70 4.28 4.14 3.91
N VAL A 71 3.67 4.16 2.72
CA VAL A 71 4.34 4.49 1.46
C VAL A 71 4.21 5.99 1.15
N GLY A 72 3.02 6.54 1.33
CA GLY A 72 2.74 7.95 1.12
C GLY A 72 1.96 8.51 2.28
N ASP A 73 2.54 9.50 2.98
CA ASP A 73 1.88 10.42 3.93
C ASP A 73 2.52 11.80 3.74
N THR A 74 2.25 12.41 2.59
CA THR A 74 2.77 13.74 2.25
C THR A 74 1.62 14.72 2.29
N ALA A 75 1.87 15.93 2.81
CA ALA A 75 0.86 16.97 3.02
C ALA A 75 -0.18 17.05 1.88
N GLY A 76 -1.42 16.66 2.19
CA GLY A 76 -2.56 16.68 1.26
C GLY A 76 -2.82 15.38 0.49
N VAL A 77 -2.14 14.27 0.82
CA VAL A 77 -2.44 12.94 0.32
C VAL A 77 -2.79 12.04 1.50
N ASP A 78 -3.94 11.39 1.44
CA ASP A 78 -4.35 10.44 2.47
C ASP A 78 -3.32 9.31 2.59
N PRO A 79 -2.97 8.90 3.81
CA PRO A 79 -1.94 7.92 4.03
C PRO A 79 -2.33 6.57 3.42
N TYR A 80 -1.35 5.93 2.79
CA TYR A 80 -1.55 4.61 2.18
C TYR A 80 -0.30 3.75 2.24
N GLY A 81 -0.49 2.44 2.11
CA GLY A 81 0.61 1.49 2.11
C GLY A 81 0.15 0.05 2.30
N TYR A 82 0.85 -0.66 3.18
CA TYR A 82 0.60 -2.08 3.44
C TYR A 82 0.45 -2.33 4.93
N VAL A 83 -0.42 -3.29 5.27
CA VAL A 83 -0.64 -3.74 6.63
C VAL A 83 -0.37 -5.24 6.71
N TRP A 84 0.48 -5.62 7.66
CA TRP A 84 0.62 -7.01 8.09
C TRP A 84 -0.27 -7.23 9.32
N SER A 85 -1.30 -8.05 9.17
CA SER A 85 -2.27 -8.38 10.22
C SER A 85 -2.40 -9.90 10.36
N PRO A 86 -1.75 -10.51 11.36
CA PRO A 86 -1.87 -11.95 11.62
C PRO A 86 -3.22 -12.31 12.26
N GLY A 87 -3.94 -11.32 12.81
CA GLY A 87 -5.26 -11.49 13.44
C GLY A 87 -6.40 -11.63 12.44
N GLY A 88 -6.15 -11.46 11.14
CA GLY A 88 -7.18 -11.49 10.09
C GLY A 88 -7.38 -10.13 9.43
N VAL A 89 -8.54 -9.95 8.79
CA VAL A 89 -8.89 -8.71 8.08
C VAL A 89 -8.92 -7.55 9.08
N PRO A 90 -8.14 -6.48 8.87
CA PRO A 90 -8.23 -5.27 9.68
C PRO A 90 -9.66 -4.70 9.63
N VAL A 91 -10.15 -4.24 10.78
CA VAL A 91 -11.42 -3.53 10.88
C VAL A 91 -11.10 -2.04 10.91
N ASP A 92 -11.98 -1.23 10.34
CA ASP A 92 -11.96 0.22 10.52
C ASP A 92 -12.40 0.52 11.97
N ASP A 93 -11.47 0.98 12.79
CA ASP A 93 -11.64 1.22 14.23
C ASP A 93 -11.83 2.70 14.58
N ASP A 94 -11.99 3.57 13.57
CA ASP A 94 -12.26 4.98 13.79
C ASP A 94 -13.73 5.25 14.20
N GLU A 95 -13.96 5.23 15.52
CA GLU A 95 -15.27 5.52 16.16
C GLU A 95 -15.79 6.95 15.89
N THR A 96 -14.98 7.82 15.32
CA THR A 96 -15.32 9.24 15.09
C THR A 96 -15.80 9.53 13.66
N ASP A 97 -15.81 8.53 12.76
CA ASP A 97 -16.05 8.68 11.32
C ASP A 97 -15.15 9.74 10.64
N ALA A 98 -14.08 10.19 11.32
CA ALA A 98 -13.18 11.22 10.81
C ALA A 98 -12.18 10.67 9.78
N VAL A 99 -12.05 9.35 9.71
CA VAL A 99 -11.20 8.62 8.78
C VAL A 99 -11.99 7.40 8.33
N ALA A 100 -12.02 7.15 7.02
CA ALA A 100 -12.54 5.91 6.47
C ALA A 100 -11.39 5.08 5.93
N SER A 101 -11.17 3.92 6.54
CA SER A 101 -10.01 3.07 6.33
C SER A 101 -10.36 1.91 5.39
N SER A 102 -9.70 1.82 4.23
CA SER A 102 -9.95 0.80 3.21
C SER A 102 -8.87 -0.27 3.19
N PHE A 103 -9.27 -1.55 3.19
CA PHE A 103 -8.34 -2.69 3.13
C PHE A 103 -8.63 -3.62 1.95
N LYS A 104 -7.59 -3.96 1.18
CA LYS A 104 -7.63 -4.97 0.12
C LYS A 104 -6.66 -6.10 0.45
N HIS A 105 -7.17 -7.32 0.61
CA HIS A 105 -6.30 -8.49 0.83
C HIS A 105 -5.38 -8.73 -0.36
N LEU A 106 -4.11 -9.01 -0.07
CA LEU A 106 -3.09 -9.34 -1.08
C LEU A 106 -2.72 -10.82 -1.02
N GLN A 107 -2.10 -11.25 0.09
CA GLN A 107 -1.70 -12.64 0.31
C GLN A 107 -1.41 -12.89 1.79
N GLY A 108 -1.72 -14.09 2.30
CA GLY A 108 -1.43 -14.44 3.70
C GLY A 108 -1.98 -13.38 4.66
N HIS A 109 -1.11 -12.79 5.48
CA HIS A 109 -1.45 -11.74 6.45
C HIS A 109 -1.37 -10.31 5.87
N TRP A 110 -1.17 -10.15 4.57
CA TRP A 110 -0.93 -8.86 3.93
C TRP A 110 -2.19 -8.26 3.32
N TYR A 111 -2.36 -6.97 3.57
CA TYR A 111 -3.39 -6.12 3.01
C TYR A 111 -2.74 -4.86 2.45
N TRP A 112 -3.24 -4.37 1.31
CA TRP A 112 -3.08 -2.98 0.93
C TRP A 112 -4.07 -2.13 1.74
N TRP A 113 -3.64 -0.94 2.13
CA TRP A 113 -4.42 -0.04 2.96
C TRP A 113 -4.34 1.40 2.44
N SER A 114 -5.44 2.14 2.60
CA SER A 114 -5.49 3.60 2.45
C SER A 114 -6.54 4.18 3.39
N ASP A 115 -6.25 5.35 3.93
CA ASP A 115 -7.25 6.17 4.59
C ASP A 115 -7.92 7.15 3.61
N SER A 116 -9.01 7.74 4.09
CA SER A 116 -9.65 8.91 3.48
C SER A 116 -10.20 9.80 4.58
N TYR A 117 -9.81 11.07 4.57
CA TYR A 117 -10.20 12.11 5.55
C TYR A 117 -11.31 13.03 5.03
#